data_AF-A0A244E794-F1
#
_entry.id   AF-A0A244E794-F1
#
_cell.length_a   1.000
_cell.length_b   1.000
_cell.length_c   1.000
_cell.angle_alpha   90.00
_cell.angle_beta   90.00
_cell.angle_gamma   90.00
#
_symmetry.space_group_name_H-M   'P 1'
#
loop_
_entity.id
_entity.type
_entity.pdbx_description
1 polymer ?
#
loop_
_entity_poly.entity_id
_entity_poly.type
_entity_poly.pdbx_seq_one_letter_code
_entity_poly.pdbx_strand_id
1 'polypeptide(L)'
;MPSSISKVQCRELRALLSRGRVVSFYSYFADRGYYYACWATGDIDGAAGTKGGVVPGLSLETAQRLTEDELARIRVAMAGAYLDALEAQFANGRYITRDVTAEETAGFHGDVFRSHFLGLNDWTLFLPFEQQEKAGGLEAVERYWQGVLRTSAQLSARALARSAASLQAA
;
A
#
# COMPACT_ATOMS: atom_id res chain seq x y z
N MET A 1 2.38 16.95 -3.97
CA MET A 1 2.44 16.51 -2.56
C MET A 1 1.03 16.12 -2.14
N PRO A 2 0.85 15.11 -1.27
CA PRO A 2 -0.48 14.68 -0.85
C PRO A 2 -1.20 15.77 -0.04
N SER A 3 -2.53 15.69 0.00
CA SER A 3 -3.35 16.51 0.91
C SER A 3 -3.12 16.07 2.35
N SER A 4 -3.05 17.03 3.28
CA SER A 4 -2.77 16.72 4.68
C SER A 4 -3.88 15.93 5.36
N ILE A 5 -3.51 14.99 6.24
CA ILE A 5 -4.43 14.21 7.07
C ILE A 5 -4.28 14.56 8.54
N SER A 6 -5.39 14.84 9.20
CA SER A 6 -5.48 15.16 10.64
C SER A 6 -5.71 13.91 11.49
N LYS A 7 -5.44 14.02 12.80
CA LYS A 7 -5.77 12.97 13.79
C LYS A 7 -7.25 12.58 13.80
N VAL A 8 -8.16 13.53 13.50
CA VAL A 8 -9.60 13.25 13.44
C VAL A 8 -9.89 12.28 12.29
N GLN A 9 -9.35 12.56 11.11
CA GLN A 9 -9.50 11.70 9.93
C GLN A 9 -8.85 10.32 10.16
N CYS A 10 -7.70 10.24 10.86
CA CYS A 10 -7.12 8.94 11.20
C CYS A 10 -8.04 8.07 12.07
N ARG A 11 -8.78 8.67 13.02
CA ARG A 11 -9.77 7.92 13.82
C ARG A 11 -10.92 7.37 12.97
N GLU A 12 -11.38 8.15 11.99
CA GLU A 12 -12.39 7.69 11.03
C GLU A 12 -11.85 6.54 10.17
N LEU A 13 -10.61 6.63 9.73
CA LEU A 13 -9.92 5.58 8.97
C LEU A 13 -9.76 4.28 9.79
N ARG A 14 -9.40 4.37 11.08
CA ARG A 14 -9.40 3.21 11.99
C ARG A 14 -10.78 2.56 12.09
N ALA A 15 -11.86 3.35 12.11
CA ALA A 15 -13.21 2.84 12.13
C ALA A 15 -13.64 2.14 10.82
N LEU A 16 -13.04 2.50 9.67
CA LEU A 16 -13.21 1.73 8.44
C LEU A 16 -12.52 0.36 8.55
N LEU A 17 -11.29 0.33 9.07
CA LEU A 17 -10.51 -0.91 9.22
C LEU A 17 -11.16 -1.89 10.20
N SER A 18 -11.71 -1.42 11.32
CA SER A 18 -12.42 -2.29 12.29
C SER A 18 -13.67 -2.95 11.70
N ARG A 19 -14.19 -2.42 10.59
CA ARG A 19 -15.33 -2.97 9.84
C ARG A 19 -14.89 -3.75 8.58
N GLY A 20 -13.59 -4.01 8.42
CA GLY A 20 -13.02 -4.69 7.26
C GLY A 20 -13.07 -3.88 5.95
N ARG A 21 -13.32 -2.56 6.02
CA ARG A 21 -13.46 -1.71 4.81
C ARG A 21 -12.10 -1.23 4.28
N VAL A 22 -11.24 -2.19 3.95
CA VAL A 22 -9.86 -1.96 3.47
C VAL A 22 -9.83 -1.19 2.14
N VAL A 23 -10.73 -1.50 1.20
CA VAL A 23 -10.82 -0.80 -0.08
C VAL A 23 -11.12 0.69 0.13
N SER A 24 -12.14 1.01 0.93
CA SER A 24 -12.49 2.40 1.23
C SER A 24 -11.36 3.15 1.95
N PHE A 25 -10.62 2.45 2.80
CA PHE A 25 -9.45 3.00 3.47
C PHE A 25 -8.36 3.40 2.47
N TYR A 26 -7.96 2.53 1.55
CA TYR A 26 -6.93 2.88 0.57
C TYR A 26 -7.42 3.90 -0.45
N SER A 27 -8.67 3.82 -0.92
CA SER A 27 -9.25 4.83 -1.81
C SER A 27 -9.17 6.23 -1.22
N TYR A 28 -9.47 6.38 0.09
CA TYR A 28 -9.38 7.65 0.77
C TYR A 28 -7.99 8.30 0.69
N PHE A 29 -6.93 7.50 0.85
CA PHE A 29 -5.54 7.92 0.76
C PHE A 29 -5.12 8.19 -0.68
N ALA A 30 -5.48 7.30 -1.61
CA ALA A 30 -5.18 7.43 -3.03
C ALA A 30 -5.77 8.75 -3.61
N ASP A 31 -7.04 9.06 -3.28
CA ASP A 31 -7.72 10.30 -3.68
C ASP A 31 -7.03 11.58 -3.16
N ARG A 32 -6.19 11.43 -2.14
CA ARG A 32 -5.43 12.53 -1.53
C ARG A 32 -3.97 12.55 -1.95
N GLY A 33 -3.57 11.72 -2.92
CA GLY A 33 -2.22 11.72 -3.48
C GLY A 33 -1.20 10.93 -2.67
N TYR A 34 -1.65 10.00 -1.81
CA TYR A 34 -0.78 9.01 -1.18
C TYR A 34 -0.62 7.81 -2.12
N TYR A 35 0.57 7.69 -2.69
CA TYR A 35 0.87 6.76 -3.78
C TYR A 35 1.05 5.32 -3.31
N TYR A 36 1.43 5.10 -2.04
CA TYR A 36 1.42 3.75 -1.46
C TYR A 36 0.02 3.16 -1.53
N ALA A 37 -1.01 3.95 -1.27
CA ALA A 37 -2.38 3.47 -1.36
C ALA A 37 -2.77 3.06 -2.80
N CYS A 38 -2.28 3.78 -3.82
CA CYS A 38 -2.46 3.38 -5.23
C CYS A 38 -1.78 2.04 -5.52
N TRP A 39 -0.55 1.86 -5.05
CA TRP A 39 0.19 0.60 -5.19
C TRP A 39 -0.52 -0.55 -4.45
N ALA A 40 -0.96 -0.31 -3.22
CA ALA A 40 -1.65 -1.27 -2.37
C ALA A 40 -3.01 -1.72 -2.94
N THR A 41 -3.69 -0.86 -3.69
CA THR A 41 -4.95 -1.25 -4.37
C THR A 41 -4.76 -2.15 -5.59
N GLY A 42 -3.52 -2.41 -6.02
CA GLY A 42 -3.21 -3.47 -6.99
C GLY A 42 -3.44 -3.09 -8.46
N ASP A 43 -3.19 -1.84 -8.86
CA ASP A 43 -3.39 -1.39 -10.25
C ASP A 43 -2.11 -1.41 -11.11
N ILE A 44 -1.15 -2.29 -10.78
CA ILE A 44 -0.03 -2.63 -11.65
C ILE A 44 -0.04 -4.14 -11.92
N ASP A 45 -0.09 -4.46 -13.22
CA ASP A 45 0.06 -5.76 -13.89
C ASP A 45 -1.11 -6.76 -13.79
N GLY A 46 -2.08 -6.58 -14.68
CA GLY A 46 -2.70 -7.69 -15.41
C GLY A 46 -3.67 -8.62 -14.69
N ALA A 47 -3.85 -8.52 -13.38
CA ALA A 47 -4.86 -9.27 -12.63
C ALA A 47 -6.15 -8.46 -12.45
N ALA A 48 -6.78 -8.08 -13.56
CA ALA A 48 -8.17 -7.65 -13.55
C ALA A 48 -9.05 -8.85 -13.15
N GLY A 49 -9.25 -9.09 -11.84
CA GLY A 49 -10.04 -10.27 -11.43
C GLY A 49 -10.41 -10.41 -9.97
N THR A 50 -9.64 -9.92 -9.00
CA THR A 50 -9.94 -10.22 -7.58
C THR A 50 -10.73 -9.11 -6.91
N LYS A 51 -12.07 -9.24 -6.96
CA LYS A 51 -12.98 -8.61 -6.00
C LYS A 51 -12.58 -9.06 -4.59
N GLY A 52 -11.72 -8.30 -3.93
CA GLY A 52 -11.18 -8.63 -2.60
C GLY A 52 -9.91 -7.90 -2.20
N GLY A 53 -9.26 -7.19 -3.13
CA GLY A 53 -7.99 -6.50 -2.87
C GLY A 53 -6.84 -7.52 -2.75
N VAL A 54 -5.73 -7.26 -3.43
CA VAL A 54 -4.51 -8.05 -3.24
C VAL A 54 -3.86 -7.60 -1.93
N VAL A 55 -3.26 -8.52 -1.16
CA VAL A 55 -2.38 -8.11 -0.06
C VAL A 55 -1.18 -7.37 -0.68
N PRO A 56 -0.92 -6.10 -0.32
CA PRO A 56 0.14 -5.33 -0.95
C PRO A 56 1.48 -6.08 -0.91
N GLY A 57 2.10 -6.27 -2.08
CA GLY A 57 3.40 -6.93 -2.20
C GLY A 57 3.46 -8.40 -1.79
N LEU A 58 2.33 -9.09 -1.56
CA LEU A 58 2.35 -10.53 -1.33
C LEU A 58 2.58 -11.28 -2.64
N SER A 59 3.49 -12.25 -2.64
CA SER A 59 3.75 -13.08 -3.82
C SER A 59 2.50 -13.89 -4.22
N LEU A 60 2.31 -14.11 -5.52
CA LEU A 60 1.20 -14.91 -6.03
C LEU A 60 1.24 -16.35 -5.51
N GLU A 61 2.43 -16.94 -5.45
CA GLU A 61 2.63 -18.30 -4.94
C GLU A 61 2.22 -18.41 -3.46
N THR A 62 2.52 -17.40 -2.65
CA THR A 62 2.10 -17.35 -1.25
C THR A 62 0.60 -17.14 -1.15
N ALA A 63 0.04 -16.21 -1.94
CA ALA A 63 -1.39 -15.94 -1.96
C ALA A 63 -2.23 -17.19 -2.31
N GLN A 64 -1.76 -18.01 -3.26
CA GLN A 64 -2.44 -19.26 -3.67
C GLN A 64 -2.44 -20.35 -2.59
N ARG A 65 -1.57 -20.25 -1.58
CA ARG A 65 -1.47 -21.19 -0.46
C ARG A 65 -2.31 -20.78 0.75
N LEU A 66 -2.86 -19.56 0.74
CA LEU A 66 -3.64 -19.01 1.86
C LEU A 66 -5.13 -19.08 1.56
N THR A 67 -5.93 -19.22 2.61
CA THR A 67 -7.38 -19.08 2.57
C THR A 67 -7.80 -17.62 2.43
N GLU A 68 -9.02 -17.37 1.95
CA GLU A 68 -9.55 -16.01 1.87
C GLU A 68 -9.66 -15.31 3.24
N ASP A 69 -9.92 -16.08 4.30
CA ASP A 69 -9.96 -15.55 5.67
C ASP A 69 -8.56 -15.11 6.14
N GLU A 70 -7.51 -15.87 5.79
CA GLU A 70 -6.13 -15.47 6.07
C GLU A 70 -5.75 -14.22 5.29
N LEU A 71 -6.05 -14.18 4.00
CA LEU A 71 -5.82 -13.01 3.15
C LEU A 71 -6.58 -11.79 3.68
N ALA A 72 -7.83 -11.95 4.13
CA ALA A 72 -8.62 -10.87 4.72
C ALA A 72 -7.98 -10.30 5.98
N ARG A 73 -7.47 -11.17 6.88
CA ARG A 73 -6.75 -10.72 8.08
C ARG A 73 -5.48 -9.98 7.71
N ILE A 74 -4.69 -10.48 6.77
CA ILE A 74 -3.45 -9.84 6.33
C ILE A 74 -3.74 -8.47 5.68
N ARG A 75 -4.80 -8.35 4.88
CA ARG A 75 -5.24 -7.07 4.28
C ARG A 75 -5.54 -6.01 5.34
N VAL A 76 -6.29 -6.38 6.39
CA VAL A 76 -6.60 -5.45 7.49
C VAL A 76 -5.34 -5.09 8.27
N ALA A 77 -4.47 -6.06 8.56
CA ALA A 77 -3.20 -5.83 9.25
C ALA A 77 -2.29 -4.89 8.46
N MET A 78 -2.14 -5.10 7.15
CA MET A 78 -1.40 -4.23 6.23
C MET A 78 -1.90 -2.80 6.25
N ALA A 79 -3.21 -2.60 6.12
CA ALA A 79 -3.80 -1.27 6.13
C ALA A 79 -3.65 -0.58 7.49
N GLY A 80 -3.78 -1.33 8.58
CA GLY A 80 -3.52 -0.84 9.94
C GLY A 80 -2.07 -0.38 10.10
N ALA A 81 -1.12 -1.23 9.74
CA ALA A 81 0.30 -0.95 9.90
C ALA A 81 0.78 0.21 9.00
N TYR A 82 0.20 0.37 7.80
CA TYR A 82 0.39 1.55 6.98
C TYR A 82 -0.09 2.83 7.67
N LEU A 83 -1.29 2.80 8.29
CA LEU A 83 -1.78 3.95 9.05
C LEU A 83 -0.87 4.25 10.25
N ASP A 84 -0.45 3.23 11.00
CA ASP A 84 0.50 3.38 12.13
C ASP A 84 1.80 4.08 11.67
N ALA A 85 2.37 3.66 10.55
CA ALA A 85 3.57 4.28 9.97
C ALA A 85 3.36 5.76 9.63
N LEU A 86 2.21 6.12 9.05
CA LEU A 86 1.89 7.52 8.76
C LEU A 86 1.65 8.34 10.04
N GLU A 87 0.95 7.78 11.03
CA GLU A 87 0.64 8.47 12.29
C GLU A 87 1.89 8.84 13.10
N ALA A 88 3.03 8.16 12.86
CA ALA A 88 4.33 8.54 13.43
C ALA A 88 4.72 10.00 13.11
N GLN A 89 4.26 10.56 11.99
CA GLN A 89 4.49 11.96 11.63
C GLN A 89 3.89 12.96 12.65
N PHE A 90 2.88 12.54 13.43
CA PHE A 90 2.31 13.38 14.48
C PHE A 90 3.26 13.64 15.66
N ALA A 91 4.37 12.90 15.77
CA ALA A 91 5.42 13.21 16.73
C ALA A 91 6.09 14.57 16.45
N ASN A 92 6.16 14.95 15.17
CA ASN A 92 6.85 16.15 14.69
C ASN A 92 5.91 17.19 14.08
N GLY A 93 4.59 17.00 14.18
CA GLY A 93 3.61 17.87 13.53
C GLY A 93 2.16 17.58 13.90
N ARG A 94 1.24 18.39 13.37
CA ARG A 94 -0.22 18.22 13.59
C ARG A 94 -0.92 17.40 12.49
N TYR A 95 -0.22 17.18 11.38
CA TYR A 95 -0.74 16.58 10.17
C TYR A 95 0.23 15.57 9.60
N ILE A 96 -0.30 14.54 8.96
CA ILE A 96 0.44 13.69 8.02
C ILE A 96 0.53 14.49 6.72
N THR A 97 1.74 14.67 6.18
CA THR A 97 1.98 15.54 5.00
C THR A 97 2.83 14.88 3.93
N ARG A 98 3.39 13.70 4.20
CA ARG A 98 4.09 12.87 3.23
C ARG A 98 3.59 11.43 3.30
N ASP A 99 3.89 10.68 2.24
CA ASP A 99 3.70 9.24 2.21
C ASP A 99 4.86 8.51 2.93
N VAL A 100 4.77 7.18 2.99
CA VAL A 100 5.78 6.32 3.61
C VAL A 100 7.08 6.23 2.82
N THR A 101 8.20 6.17 3.53
CA THR A 101 9.53 5.88 2.97
C THR A 101 9.70 4.39 2.69
N ALA A 102 10.79 4.01 2.02
CA ALA A 102 11.14 2.62 1.79
C ALA A 102 11.42 1.87 3.10
N GLU A 103 12.09 2.54 4.04
CA GLU A 103 12.39 1.99 5.37
C GLU A 103 11.11 1.74 6.17
N GLU A 104 10.21 2.72 6.24
CA GLU A 104 8.91 2.58 6.91
C GLU A 104 8.11 1.42 6.29
N THR A 105 8.12 1.35 4.95
CA THR A 105 7.47 0.27 4.20
C THR A 105 8.04 -1.09 4.52
N ALA A 106 9.37 -1.25 4.47
CA ALA A 106 10.04 -2.50 4.80
C ALA A 106 9.74 -2.93 6.25
N GLY A 107 9.74 -1.98 7.18
CA GLY A 107 9.42 -2.22 8.59
C GLY A 107 8.03 -2.83 8.77
N PHE A 108 6.99 -2.12 8.32
CA PHE A 108 5.62 -2.61 8.57
C PHE A 108 5.26 -3.85 7.74
N HIS A 109 5.81 -4.02 6.53
CA HIS A 109 5.67 -5.27 5.77
C HIS A 109 6.30 -6.44 6.53
N GLY A 110 7.53 -6.27 7.00
CA GLY A 110 8.24 -7.29 7.77
C GLY A 110 7.49 -7.70 9.05
N ASP A 111 6.91 -6.74 9.77
CA ASP A 111 6.18 -7.02 11.01
C ASP A 111 4.87 -7.77 10.77
N VAL A 112 4.08 -7.33 9.79
CA VAL A 112 2.83 -8.02 9.47
C VAL A 112 3.10 -9.39 8.88
N PHE A 113 4.07 -9.54 7.97
CA PHE A 113 4.36 -10.84 7.37
C PHE A 113 4.80 -11.84 8.45
N ARG A 114 5.70 -11.41 9.35
CA ARG A 114 6.16 -12.23 10.47
C ARG A 114 5.01 -12.63 11.41
N SER A 115 4.12 -11.70 11.76
CA SER A 115 2.97 -12.00 12.63
C SER A 115 1.94 -12.94 11.99
N HIS A 116 2.00 -13.10 10.66
CA HIS A 116 1.21 -14.05 9.89
C HIS A 116 2.00 -15.29 9.43
N PHE A 117 3.15 -15.57 10.05
CA PHE A 117 4.03 -16.71 9.74
C PHE A 117 4.55 -16.75 8.29
N LEU A 118 4.63 -15.58 7.66
CA LEU A 118 5.25 -15.39 6.35
C LEU A 118 6.69 -14.91 6.51
N GLY A 119 7.54 -15.24 5.54
CA GLY A 119 8.93 -14.82 5.45
C GLY A 119 9.13 -13.61 4.55
N LEU A 120 10.35 -13.07 4.55
CA LEU A 120 10.73 -11.95 3.69
C LEU A 120 10.63 -12.29 2.20
N ASN A 121 10.85 -13.56 1.83
CA ASN A 121 10.73 -14.01 0.44
C ASN A 121 9.27 -14.07 -0.06
N ASP A 122 8.29 -13.98 0.85
CA ASP A 122 6.88 -13.84 0.45
C ASP A 122 6.55 -12.40 0.02
N TRP A 123 7.45 -11.43 0.31
CA TRP A 123 7.31 -10.02 -0.07
C TRP A 123 8.00 -9.75 -1.42
N THR A 124 7.22 -9.34 -2.42
CA THR A 124 7.69 -9.16 -3.79
C THR A 124 8.75 -8.06 -3.94
N LEU A 125 8.87 -7.15 -2.97
CA LEU A 125 9.88 -6.09 -2.99
C LEU A 125 11.14 -6.42 -2.19
N PHE A 126 11.19 -7.55 -1.47
CA PHE A 126 12.37 -7.91 -0.69
C PHE A 126 13.64 -8.00 -1.55
N LEU A 127 13.62 -8.83 -2.60
CA LEU A 127 14.77 -8.98 -3.51
C LEU A 127 15.12 -7.68 -4.26
N PRO A 128 14.15 -6.93 -4.84
CA PRO A 128 14.44 -5.62 -5.41
C PRO A 128 15.09 -4.65 -4.42
N PHE A 129 14.61 -4.55 -3.19
CA PHE A 129 15.19 -3.67 -2.17
C PHE A 129 16.62 -4.09 -1.85
N GLU A 130 16.85 -5.38 -1.62
CA GLU A 130 18.18 -5.92 -1.36
C GLU A 130 19.17 -5.64 -2.52
N GLN A 131 18.71 -5.75 -3.77
CA GLN A 131 19.53 -5.44 -4.94
C GLN A 131 19.87 -3.95 -5.04
N GLN A 132 18.91 -3.06 -4.79
CA GLN A 132 19.16 -1.62 -4.79
C GLN A 132 20.11 -1.22 -3.65
N GLU A 133 19.95 -1.82 -2.48
CA GLU A 133 20.85 -1.61 -1.35
C GLU A 133 22.28 -2.04 -1.67
N LYS A 134 22.47 -3.23 -2.26
CA LYS A 134 23.79 -3.71 -2.72
C LYS A 134 24.40 -2.79 -3.79
N ALA A 135 23.58 -2.19 -4.65
CA ALA A 135 24.05 -1.35 -5.75
C ALA A 135 24.39 0.09 -5.33
N GLY A 136 23.74 0.63 -4.31
CA GLY A 136 23.88 2.04 -3.96
C GLY A 136 23.36 2.46 -2.59
N GLY A 137 23.23 1.51 -1.66
CA GLY A 137 22.78 1.76 -0.29
C GLY A 137 21.32 2.18 -0.17
N LEU A 138 20.94 2.65 1.02
CA LEU A 138 19.56 3.00 1.36
C LEU A 138 18.97 4.12 0.48
N GLU A 139 19.80 5.05 -0.01
CA GLU A 139 19.35 6.09 -0.94
C GLU A 139 18.92 5.52 -2.30
N ALA A 140 19.55 4.44 -2.77
CA ALA A 140 19.13 3.75 -3.98
C ALA A 140 17.79 3.02 -3.77
N VAL A 141 17.60 2.39 -2.60
CA VAL A 141 16.33 1.76 -2.21
C VAL A 141 15.20 2.80 -2.19
N GLU A 142 15.41 3.94 -1.54
CA GLU A 142 14.42 5.02 -1.46
C GLU A 142 14.09 5.56 -2.86
N ARG A 143 15.08 5.82 -3.71
CA ARG A 143 14.83 6.29 -5.09
C ARG A 143 14.04 5.29 -5.91
N TYR A 144 14.37 4.00 -5.80
CA TYR A 144 13.64 2.92 -6.45
C TYR A 144 12.19 2.87 -5.96
N TRP A 145 11.99 2.87 -4.64
CA TRP A 145 10.68 2.82 -4.01
C TRP A 145 9.79 3.99 -4.44
N GLN A 146 10.32 5.21 -4.40
CA GLN A 146 9.60 6.39 -4.89
C GLN A 146 9.27 6.29 -6.39
N GLY A 147 10.09 5.58 -7.17
CA GLY A 147 9.80 5.23 -8.56
C GLY A 147 8.62 4.26 -8.71
N VAL A 148 8.58 3.20 -7.90
CA VAL A 148 7.46 2.24 -7.84
C VAL A 148 6.15 2.95 -7.49
N LEU A 149 6.18 3.79 -6.45
CA LEU A 149 5.01 4.55 -6.01
C LEU A 149 4.48 5.49 -7.09
N ARG A 150 5.36 6.29 -7.72
CA ARG A 150 4.96 7.19 -8.82
C ARG A 150 4.37 6.44 -10.01
N THR A 151 4.97 5.31 -10.38
CA THR A 151 4.46 4.47 -11.48
C THR A 151 3.06 3.95 -11.16
N SER A 152 2.83 3.52 -9.92
CA SER A 152 1.53 3.04 -9.45
C SER A 152 0.46 4.11 -9.54
N ALA A 153 0.75 5.30 -9.02
CA ALA A 153 -0.16 6.43 -9.10
C ALA A 153 -0.52 6.81 -10.55
N GLN A 154 0.46 6.77 -11.47
CA GLN A 154 0.22 7.05 -12.89
C GLN A 154 -0.66 6.00 -13.56
N LEU A 155 -0.46 4.72 -13.24
CA LEU A 155 -1.29 3.64 -13.79
C LEU A 155 -2.72 3.70 -13.26
N SER A 156 -2.90 3.94 -11.96
CA SER A 156 -4.24 4.14 -11.36
C SER A 156 -4.99 5.32 -11.99
N ALA A 157 -4.33 6.45 -12.20
CA ALA A 157 -4.94 7.61 -12.86
C ALA A 157 -5.38 7.29 -14.30
N ARG A 158 -4.56 6.53 -15.05
CA ARG A 158 -4.90 6.08 -16.41
C ARG A 158 -6.07 5.09 -16.43
N ALA A 159 -6.15 4.18 -15.47
CA ALA A 159 -7.27 3.24 -15.35
C ALA A 159 -8.59 3.99 -15.12
N LEU A 160 -8.62 4.96 -14.20
CA LEU A 160 -9.79 5.80 -13.94
C LEU A 160 -10.23 6.59 -15.17
N ALA A 161 -9.28 7.21 -15.89
CA ALA A 161 -9.59 7.97 -17.10
C ALA A 161 -10.23 7.10 -18.20
N ARG A 162 -9.74 5.86 -18.39
CA ARG A 162 -10.33 4.91 -19.35
C ARG A 162 -11.76 4.50 -18.95
N SER A 163 -11.97 4.18 -17.68
CA SER A 163 -13.30 3.82 -17.17
C SER A 163 -14.30 4.96 -17.35
N ALA A 164 -13.91 6.20 -17.05
CA ALA A 164 -14.75 7.39 -17.25
C ALA A 164 -15.13 7.58 -18.73
N ALA A 165 -14.16 7.45 -19.65
CA ALA A 165 -14.43 7.55 -21.08
C ALA A 165 -15.40 6.47 -21.58
N SER A 166 -15.30 5.25 -21.08
CA SER A 166 -16.21 4.16 -21.45
C SER A 166 -17.65 4.37 -20.98
N LEU A 167 -17.85 5.01 -19.82
CA LEU A 167 -19.18 5.32 -19.29
C LEU A 167 -19.86 6.48 -20.03
N GLN A 168 -19.10 7.37 -20.65
CA GLN A 168 -19.64 8.47 -21.46
C GLN A 168 -19.94 8.05 -22.90
N ALA A 169 -19.41 6.91 -23.35
CA ALA A 169 -19.63 6.38 -24.70
C ALA A 169 -20.78 5.36 -24.78
N ALA A 170 -21.43 5.06 -23.65
CA ALA A 170 -22.57 4.14 -23.51
C ALA A 170 -23.88 4.92 -23.31
#